data_AF-A0A7J8XUY2-F1
#
_entry.id   AF-A0A7J8XUY2-F1
#
_cell.length_a   1.000
_cell.length_b   1.000
_cell.length_c   1.000
_cell.angle_alpha   90.00
_cell.angle_beta   90.00
_cell.angle_gamma   90.00
#
_symmetry.space_group_name_H-M   'P 1'
#
loop_
_entity.id
_entity.type
_entity.pdbx_description
1 polymer ?
#
loop_
_entity_poly.entity_id
_entity_poly.type
_entity_poly.pdbx_seq_one_letter_code
_entity_poly.pdbx_strand_id
1 'polypeptide(L)'
;MITYNGQDCLDNFKDQNEFYYLSKDASDSEKGKHKRKDDKWWLPTVKVPEDGLSDKSRKNLQSQKESVTQVLKAAMSINAQVLSEMEVPENYIEALPKNGRASLGDLVYRSITVEFFDPDQFLSSLDLSSEHKILDLKNRLEASIVIWKRKMTQKDGKSGWGSGVSFEKRELFEERAETILHIIKHRFPGLPQSSLDISKIQYNRDVGQALLESYSRILESLAFTVLSRIEDVLQADNITQNPNPQPCKRNSLKDDSQPNSVSTSPRYDVETANAKTLSDLLTWTMDQNDYDDRMDSDDGSIDVEPSMQKLNVVTNTSKKSYLESLAGVRSPTERH
;
A
#
# COMPACT_ATOMS: atom_id res chain seq x y z
N MET A 1 5.07 -10.10 20.28
CA MET A 1 4.02 -9.06 20.29
C MET A 1 3.03 -9.21 19.14
N ILE A 2 3.47 -9.21 17.88
CA ILE A 2 2.54 -9.27 16.72
C ILE A 2 1.70 -10.56 16.69
N THR A 3 2.29 -11.72 16.96
CA THR A 3 1.56 -13.01 17.06
C THR A 3 0.59 -13.09 18.24
N TYR A 4 0.94 -12.46 19.36
CA TYR A 4 0.05 -12.41 20.52
C TYR A 4 -1.21 -11.60 20.17
N ASN A 5 -1.06 -10.39 19.63
CA ASN A 5 -2.19 -9.55 19.25
C ASN A 5 -3.11 -10.16 18.16
N GLY A 6 -2.54 -10.92 17.21
CA GLY A 6 -3.32 -11.61 16.17
C GLY A 6 -4.16 -12.77 16.70
N GLN A 7 -3.60 -13.58 17.60
CA GLN A 7 -4.34 -14.68 18.24
C GLN A 7 -5.38 -14.14 19.23
N ASP A 8 -5.05 -13.09 19.99
CA ASP A 8 -5.97 -12.43 20.91
C ASP A 8 -7.19 -11.84 20.18
N CYS A 9 -6.99 -11.32 18.96
CA CYS A 9 -8.08 -10.88 18.10
C CYS A 9 -9.05 -12.02 17.76
N LEU A 10 -8.53 -13.18 17.34
CA LEU A 10 -9.35 -14.36 17.04
C LEU A 10 -10.04 -14.91 18.29
N ASP A 11 -9.37 -14.85 19.44
CA ASP A 11 -9.91 -15.33 20.71
C ASP A 11 -11.08 -14.47 21.21
N ASN A 12 -11.11 -13.17 20.88
CA ASN A 12 -12.25 -12.29 21.18
C ASN A 12 -13.55 -12.67 20.44
N PHE A 13 -13.50 -13.60 19.47
CA PHE A 13 -14.68 -14.11 18.77
C PHE A 13 -15.32 -15.34 19.43
N LYS A 14 -14.71 -15.94 20.47
CA LYS A 14 -15.22 -17.17 21.11
C LYS A 14 -16.63 -17.04 21.67
N ASP A 15 -17.01 -15.84 22.12
CA ASP A 15 -18.31 -15.56 22.75
C ASP A 15 -19.27 -14.79 21.82
N GLN A 16 -18.93 -14.65 20.53
CA GLN A 16 -19.74 -13.89 19.56
C GLN A 16 -20.77 -14.79 18.87
N ASN A 17 -22.06 -14.54 19.12
CA ASN A 17 -23.17 -15.35 18.58
C ASN A 17 -24.09 -14.57 17.62
N GLU A 18 -23.83 -13.28 17.39
CA GLU A 18 -24.75 -12.43 16.62
C GLU A 18 -24.66 -12.66 15.10
N PHE A 19 -23.53 -13.14 14.59
CA PHE A 19 -23.38 -13.51 13.18
C PHE A 19 -22.96 -14.97 13.05
N TYR A 20 -23.38 -15.60 11.96
CA TYR A 20 -23.08 -16.99 11.68
C TYR A 20 -22.82 -17.21 10.19
N TYR A 21 -22.13 -18.31 9.88
CA TYR A 21 -21.81 -18.67 8.50
C TYR A 21 -22.74 -19.78 8.02
N LEU A 22 -23.36 -19.58 6.86
CA LEU A 22 -24.14 -20.61 6.19
C LEU A 22 -23.23 -21.67 5.57
N SER A 23 -23.74 -22.90 5.49
CA SER A 23 -23.08 -23.97 4.74
C SER A 23 -22.90 -23.57 3.27
N LYS A 24 -21.82 -24.06 2.65
CA LYS A 24 -21.51 -23.78 1.24
C LYS A 24 -22.66 -24.19 0.30
N ASP A 25 -23.32 -25.29 0.65
CA ASP A 25 -24.43 -25.90 -0.11
C ASP A 25 -25.80 -25.29 0.24
N ALA A 26 -25.85 -24.25 1.08
CA ALA A 26 -27.09 -23.55 1.37
C ALA A 26 -27.73 -23.02 0.07
N SER A 27 -29.04 -23.20 -0.03
CA SER A 27 -29.83 -22.83 -1.19
C SER A 27 -29.79 -21.31 -1.42
N ASP A 28 -30.02 -20.87 -2.66
CA ASP A 28 -30.07 -19.43 -3.00
C ASP A 28 -31.17 -18.69 -2.19
N SER A 29 -32.24 -19.41 -1.80
CA SER A 29 -33.28 -18.88 -0.90
C SER A 29 -32.75 -18.62 0.51
N GLU A 30 -31.83 -19.45 1.01
CA GLU A 30 -31.21 -19.27 2.32
C GLU A 30 -30.14 -18.18 2.30
N LYS A 31 -29.40 -18.04 1.19
CA LYS A 31 -28.39 -16.98 1.03
C LYS A 31 -29.00 -15.59 0.92
N GLY A 32 -30.23 -15.48 0.39
CA GLY A 32 -31.01 -14.24 0.39
C GLY A 32 -30.27 -13.04 -0.21
N LYS A 33 -30.47 -11.84 0.36
CA LYS A 33 -29.79 -10.59 -0.06
C LYS A 33 -28.29 -10.55 0.29
N HIS A 34 -27.79 -11.49 1.08
CA HIS A 34 -26.39 -11.58 1.50
C HIS A 34 -25.52 -12.38 0.51
N LYS A 35 -26.04 -12.69 -0.68
CA LYS A 35 -25.25 -13.34 -1.73
C LYS A 35 -24.02 -12.49 -2.02
N ARG A 36 -22.82 -13.02 -1.73
CA ARG A 36 -21.55 -12.40 -2.11
C ARG A 36 -21.62 -12.14 -3.62
N LYS A 37 -21.40 -10.89 -4.02
CA LYS A 37 -21.26 -10.48 -5.43
C LYS A 37 -19.87 -10.79 -6.01
N ASP A 38 -19.04 -11.52 -5.26
CA ASP A 38 -17.60 -11.61 -5.43
C ASP A 38 -17.19 -12.97 -5.99
N ASP A 39 -16.05 -13.05 -6.69
CA ASP A 39 -15.54 -14.24 -7.38
C ASP A 39 -15.14 -15.41 -6.45
N LYS A 40 -15.23 -15.20 -5.13
CA LYS A 40 -14.80 -16.14 -4.10
C LYS A 40 -15.91 -17.11 -3.69
N TRP A 41 -16.45 -17.84 -4.66
CA TRP A 41 -17.54 -18.82 -4.48
C TRP A 41 -17.24 -19.93 -3.46
N TRP A 42 -15.96 -20.16 -3.14
CA TRP A 42 -15.53 -21.16 -2.16
C TRP A 42 -15.72 -20.73 -0.70
N LEU A 43 -16.02 -19.46 -0.43
CA LEU A 43 -16.15 -18.93 0.92
C LEU A 43 -17.61 -18.96 1.41
N PRO A 44 -17.88 -19.39 2.67
CA PRO A 44 -19.24 -19.43 3.20
C PRO A 44 -19.83 -18.03 3.33
N THR A 45 -21.14 -17.92 3.12
CA THR A 45 -21.88 -16.66 3.23
C THR A 45 -22.13 -16.33 4.71
N VAL A 46 -21.75 -15.12 5.13
CA VAL A 46 -22.06 -14.62 6.46
C VAL A 46 -23.52 -14.14 6.52
N LYS A 47 -24.18 -14.42 7.64
CA LYS A 47 -25.49 -13.86 8.00
C LYS A 47 -25.41 -13.13 9.33
N VAL A 48 -26.19 -12.06 9.40
CA VAL A 48 -26.40 -11.21 10.57
C VAL A 48 -27.91 -11.18 10.88
N PRO A 49 -28.35 -10.71 12.06
CA PRO A 49 -29.77 -10.60 12.40
C PRO A 49 -30.49 -9.63 11.47
N GLU A 50 -31.81 -9.74 11.31
CA GLU A 50 -32.60 -8.91 10.37
C GLU A 50 -32.64 -7.41 10.73
N ASP A 51 -32.36 -7.07 11.98
CA ASP A 51 -32.22 -5.67 12.44
C ASP A 51 -30.75 -5.20 12.46
N GLY A 52 -29.83 -6.04 11.97
CA GLY A 52 -28.39 -5.83 12.04
C GLY A 52 -27.77 -6.26 13.37
N LEU A 53 -26.46 -6.03 13.49
CA LEU A 53 -25.67 -6.29 14.68
C LEU A 53 -25.98 -5.26 15.77
N SER A 54 -25.84 -5.67 17.04
CA SER A 54 -25.89 -4.76 18.17
C SER A 54 -24.75 -3.73 18.09
N ASP A 55 -24.97 -2.54 18.66
CA ASP A 55 -23.93 -1.50 18.68
C ASP A 55 -22.66 -1.96 19.44
N LYS A 56 -22.81 -2.82 20.45
CA LYS A 56 -21.68 -3.41 21.17
C LYS A 56 -20.85 -4.30 20.23
N SER A 57 -21.50 -5.18 19.48
CA SER A 57 -20.84 -6.11 18.57
C SER A 57 -20.22 -5.38 17.38
N ARG A 58 -20.90 -4.35 16.83
CA ARG A 58 -20.34 -3.49 15.77
C ARG A 58 -19.10 -2.73 16.24
N LYS A 59 -19.15 -2.10 17.43
CA LYS A 59 -17.99 -1.40 18.01
C LYS A 59 -16.82 -2.36 18.27
N ASN A 60 -17.11 -3.57 18.76
CA ASN A 60 -16.06 -4.59 18.94
C ASN A 60 -15.42 -4.98 17.60
N LEU A 61 -16.22 -5.29 16.57
CA LEU A 61 -15.71 -5.61 15.23
C LEU A 61 -14.83 -4.48 14.65
N GLN A 62 -15.24 -3.23 14.82
CA GLN A 62 -14.46 -2.07 14.39
C GLN A 62 -13.13 -1.95 15.14
N SER A 63 -13.12 -2.17 16.45
CA SER A 63 -11.88 -2.20 17.24
C SER A 63 -10.95 -3.35 16.81
N GLN A 64 -11.49 -4.54 16.56
CA GLN A 64 -10.70 -5.65 16.02
C GLN A 64 -10.16 -5.33 14.62
N LYS A 65 -10.96 -4.69 13.76
CA LYS A 65 -10.55 -4.24 12.42
C LYS A 65 -9.34 -3.32 12.50
N GLU A 66 -9.35 -2.33 13.40
CA GLU A 66 -8.25 -1.40 13.60
C GLU A 66 -6.99 -2.12 14.11
N SER A 67 -7.14 -3.00 15.11
CA SER A 67 -6.03 -3.79 15.66
C SER A 67 -5.36 -4.67 14.60
N VAL A 68 -6.16 -5.41 13.81
CA VAL A 68 -5.66 -6.26 12.72
C VAL A 68 -5.02 -5.42 11.61
N THR A 69 -5.54 -4.23 11.33
CA THR A 69 -4.95 -3.30 10.36
C THR A 69 -3.56 -2.84 10.79
N GLN A 70 -3.33 -2.58 12.08
CA GLN A 70 -2.00 -2.24 12.59
C GLN A 70 -1.03 -3.43 12.46
N VAL A 71 -1.50 -4.64 12.76
CA VAL A 71 -0.72 -5.88 12.56
C VAL A 71 -0.33 -6.04 11.09
N LEU A 72 -1.27 -5.84 10.16
CA LEU A 72 -1.03 -5.90 8.72
C LEU A 72 0.05 -4.90 8.29
N LYS A 73 -0.10 -3.63 8.69
CA LYS A 73 0.88 -2.56 8.40
C LYS A 73 2.28 -2.91 8.93
N ALA A 74 2.38 -3.41 10.16
CA ALA A 74 3.65 -3.80 10.76
C ALA A 74 4.29 -4.97 10.01
N ALA A 75 3.51 -6.01 9.67
CA ALA A 75 3.99 -7.17 8.92
C ALA A 75 4.51 -6.77 7.53
N MET A 76 3.75 -5.95 6.79
CA MET A 76 4.16 -5.41 5.48
C MET A 76 5.42 -4.55 5.55
N SER A 77 5.60 -3.80 6.64
CA SER A 77 6.79 -2.96 6.85
C SER A 77 8.04 -3.82 7.07
N ILE A 78 7.95 -4.83 7.93
CA ILE A 78 9.04 -5.79 8.18
C ILE A 78 9.39 -6.55 6.90
N ASN A 79 8.38 -7.04 6.17
CA ASN A 79 8.59 -7.79 4.93
C ASN A 79 9.31 -6.93 3.86
N ALA A 80 8.90 -5.68 3.70
CA ALA A 80 9.56 -4.78 2.77
C ALA A 80 10.98 -4.40 3.20
N GLN A 81 11.23 -4.21 4.50
CA GLN A 81 12.56 -3.91 5.02
C GLN A 81 13.53 -5.06 4.75
N VAL A 82 13.16 -6.30 5.10
CA VAL A 82 14.05 -7.45 4.86
C VAL A 82 14.29 -7.67 3.37
N LEU A 83 13.29 -7.51 2.51
CA LEU A 83 13.46 -7.59 1.06
C LEU A 83 14.43 -6.51 0.53
N SER A 84 14.40 -5.31 1.10
CA SER A 84 15.33 -4.22 0.72
C SER A 84 16.79 -4.55 1.07
N GLU A 85 17.02 -5.26 2.17
CA GLU A 85 18.34 -5.65 2.69
C GLU A 85 18.88 -6.94 2.05
N MET A 86 18.02 -7.75 1.44
CA MET A 86 18.45 -8.93 0.68
C MET A 86 19.30 -8.53 -0.52
N GLU A 87 20.41 -9.25 -0.71
CA GLU A 87 21.31 -9.07 -1.84
C GLU A 87 20.60 -9.32 -3.17
N VAL A 88 20.95 -8.54 -4.20
CA VAL A 88 20.42 -8.74 -5.54
C VAL A 88 21.19 -9.89 -6.21
N PRO A 89 20.54 -11.00 -6.57
CA PRO A 89 21.22 -12.17 -7.14
C PRO A 89 21.93 -11.88 -8.47
N GLU A 90 23.10 -12.49 -8.71
CA GLU A 90 23.89 -12.24 -9.94
C GLU A 90 23.13 -12.61 -11.22
N ASN A 91 22.36 -13.69 -11.21
CA ASN A 91 21.55 -14.11 -12.35
C ASN A 91 20.48 -13.08 -12.71
N TYR A 92 19.91 -12.38 -11.72
CA TYR A 92 19.01 -11.26 -11.99
C TYR A 92 19.77 -10.14 -12.69
N ILE A 93 20.97 -9.80 -12.19
CA ILE A 93 21.83 -8.75 -12.77
C ILE A 93 22.23 -9.09 -14.21
N GLU A 94 22.56 -10.35 -14.50
CA GLU A 94 22.91 -10.83 -15.84
C GLU A 94 21.74 -10.77 -16.83
N ALA A 95 20.51 -10.95 -16.33
CA ALA A 95 19.29 -10.84 -17.14
C ALA A 95 18.86 -9.39 -17.41
N LEU A 96 19.44 -8.40 -16.72
CA LEU A 96 19.04 -6.99 -16.87
C LEU A 96 19.38 -6.43 -18.26
N PRO A 97 18.55 -5.51 -18.80
CA PRO A 97 18.89 -4.75 -19.99
C PRO A 97 20.19 -3.95 -19.84
N LYS A 98 20.83 -3.62 -20.96
CA LYS A 98 22.14 -2.90 -20.99
C LYS A 98 22.12 -1.53 -20.29
N ASN A 99 20.97 -0.87 -20.21
CA ASN A 99 20.81 0.45 -19.59
C ASN A 99 19.37 0.68 -19.10
N GLY A 100 19.19 1.65 -18.20
CA GLY A 100 17.88 1.98 -17.62
C GLY A 100 16.84 2.41 -18.65
N ARG A 101 17.24 3.02 -19.78
CA ARG A 101 16.30 3.36 -20.85
C ARG A 101 15.71 2.12 -21.53
N ALA A 102 16.51 1.09 -21.75
CA ALA A 102 16.04 -0.18 -22.31
C ALA A 102 15.09 -0.92 -21.35
N SER A 103 15.27 -0.75 -20.04
CA SER A 103 14.35 -1.29 -19.02
C SER A 103 13.05 -0.48 -18.92
N LEU A 104 13.15 0.85 -18.78
CA LEU A 104 11.99 1.74 -18.68
C LEU A 104 11.23 1.92 -19.98
N GLY A 105 11.82 1.67 -21.14
CA GLY A 105 11.24 2.09 -22.41
C GLY A 105 11.20 3.62 -22.59
N ASP A 106 10.96 4.06 -23.82
CA ASP A 106 11.17 5.47 -24.20
C ASP A 106 10.24 6.46 -23.50
N LEU A 107 8.96 6.10 -23.31
CA LEU A 107 7.96 6.96 -22.68
C LEU A 107 8.32 7.23 -21.21
N VAL A 108 8.47 6.17 -20.42
CA VAL A 108 8.78 6.28 -18.98
C VAL A 108 10.15 6.91 -18.77
N TYR A 109 11.15 6.54 -19.57
CA TYR A 109 12.47 7.17 -19.50
C TYR A 109 12.40 8.67 -19.77
N ARG A 110 11.63 9.12 -20.78
CA ARG A 110 11.47 10.55 -21.04
C ARG A 110 10.80 11.26 -19.86
N SER A 111 9.75 10.67 -19.29
CA SER A 111 8.99 11.28 -18.20
C SER A 111 9.79 11.35 -16.89
N ILE A 112 10.65 10.37 -16.58
CA ILE A 112 11.46 10.39 -15.35
C ILE A 112 12.70 11.31 -15.46
N THR A 113 13.14 11.64 -16.68
CA THR A 113 14.36 12.41 -16.94
C THR A 113 14.11 13.89 -17.27
N VAL A 114 12.88 14.37 -17.11
CA VAL A 114 12.51 15.78 -17.25
C VAL A 114 13.23 16.69 -16.24
N GLU A 115 13.32 17.98 -16.53
CA GLU A 115 13.93 18.96 -15.61
C GLU A 115 13.09 19.11 -14.33
N PHE A 116 11.80 19.41 -14.47
CA PHE A 116 10.83 19.50 -13.39
C PHE A 116 9.97 18.25 -13.34
N PHE A 117 10.02 17.52 -12.22
CA PHE A 117 9.36 16.23 -12.07
C PHE A 117 8.33 16.29 -10.95
N ASP A 118 7.12 15.87 -11.27
CA ASP A 118 6.04 15.64 -10.32
C ASP A 118 5.63 14.16 -10.43
N PRO A 119 5.77 13.37 -9.33
CA PRO A 119 5.43 11.95 -9.36
C PRO A 119 3.93 11.69 -9.57
N ASP A 120 3.04 12.59 -9.14
CA ASP A 120 1.60 12.42 -9.32
C ASP A 120 1.19 12.66 -10.78
N GLN A 121 1.74 13.69 -11.42
CA GLN A 121 1.61 13.91 -12.86
C GLN A 121 2.18 12.74 -13.66
N PHE A 122 3.37 12.23 -13.27
CA PHE A 122 3.99 11.08 -13.91
C PHE A 122 3.06 9.85 -13.88
N LEU A 123 2.52 9.48 -12.73
CA LEU A 123 1.64 8.33 -12.59
C LEU A 123 0.31 8.52 -13.34
N SER A 124 -0.24 9.75 -13.31
CA SER A 124 -1.49 10.08 -14.01
C SER A 124 -1.35 10.03 -15.54
N SER A 125 -0.13 10.16 -16.06
CA SER A 125 0.16 10.06 -17.50
C SER A 125 0.31 8.62 -18.01
N LEU A 126 0.39 7.64 -17.10
CA LEU A 126 0.60 6.23 -17.43
C LEU A 126 -0.71 5.44 -17.33
N ASP A 127 -0.79 4.37 -18.11
CA ASP A 127 -1.89 3.43 -18.05
C ASP A 127 -1.70 2.45 -16.88
N LEU A 128 -2.40 2.71 -15.78
CA LEU A 128 -2.42 1.90 -14.56
C LEU A 128 -3.77 1.16 -14.39
N SER A 129 -4.48 0.89 -15.49
CA SER A 129 -5.83 0.29 -15.48
C SER A 129 -5.91 -1.16 -14.99
N SER A 130 -4.78 -1.86 -14.86
CA SER A 130 -4.76 -3.26 -14.42
C SER A 130 -3.55 -3.55 -13.55
N GLU A 131 -3.71 -4.52 -12.65
CA GLU A 131 -2.64 -5.00 -11.76
C GLU A 131 -1.38 -5.38 -12.54
N HIS A 132 -1.51 -6.08 -13.67
CA HIS A 132 -0.39 -6.46 -14.50
C HIS A 132 0.41 -5.27 -15.04
N LYS A 133 -0.26 -4.18 -15.43
CA LYS A 133 0.42 -2.96 -15.91
C LYS A 133 1.17 -2.24 -14.78
N ILE A 134 0.58 -2.21 -13.58
CA ILE A 134 1.20 -1.64 -12.40
C ILE A 134 2.45 -2.45 -12.00
N LEU A 135 2.33 -3.79 -12.01
CA LEU A 135 3.44 -4.69 -11.71
C LEU A 135 4.56 -4.63 -12.76
N ASP A 136 4.22 -4.51 -14.04
CA ASP A 136 5.20 -4.28 -15.12
C ASP A 136 5.98 -2.98 -14.89
N LEU A 137 5.29 -1.88 -14.56
CA LEU A 137 5.95 -0.62 -14.23
C LEU A 137 6.88 -0.76 -13.01
N LYS A 138 6.41 -1.41 -11.93
CA LYS A 138 7.23 -1.71 -10.74
C LYS A 138 8.51 -2.45 -11.13
N ASN A 139 8.38 -3.56 -11.88
CA ASN A 139 9.53 -4.36 -12.34
C ASN A 139 10.53 -3.54 -13.14
N ARG A 140 10.05 -2.70 -14.07
CA ARG A 140 10.91 -1.88 -14.94
C ARG A 140 11.64 -0.78 -14.16
N LEU A 141 10.99 -0.19 -13.15
CA LEU A 141 11.60 0.78 -12.24
C LEU A 141 12.68 0.14 -11.38
N GLU A 142 12.38 -0.99 -10.73
CA GLU A 142 13.34 -1.73 -9.90
C GLU A 142 14.58 -2.17 -10.69
N ALA A 143 14.37 -2.76 -11.87
CA ALA A 143 15.45 -3.10 -12.79
C ALA A 143 16.34 -1.88 -13.14
N SER A 144 15.74 -0.71 -13.32
CA SER A 144 16.46 0.52 -13.66
C SER A 144 17.28 1.06 -12.49
N ILE A 145 16.72 1.01 -11.27
CA ILE A 145 17.45 1.34 -10.04
C ILE A 145 18.67 0.44 -9.88
N VAL A 146 18.53 -0.87 -10.05
CA VAL A 146 19.66 -1.81 -9.98
C VAL A 146 20.73 -1.48 -11.03
N ILE A 147 20.32 -1.16 -12.27
CA ILE A 147 21.25 -0.76 -13.32
C ILE A 147 22.01 0.54 -12.95
N TRP A 148 21.32 1.54 -12.41
CA TRP A 148 21.94 2.82 -12.04
C TRP A 148 22.89 2.66 -10.86
N LYS A 149 22.47 1.98 -9.78
CA LYS A 149 23.32 1.65 -8.62
C LYS A 149 24.60 0.94 -9.07
N ARG A 150 24.50 -0.11 -9.91
CA ARG A 150 25.67 -0.83 -10.43
C ARG A 150 26.61 0.06 -11.25
N LYS A 151 26.07 0.93 -12.10
CA LYS A 151 26.87 1.85 -12.93
C LYS A 151 27.52 2.99 -12.12
N MET A 152 27.04 3.27 -10.92
CA MET A 152 27.71 4.16 -9.97
C MET A 152 28.94 3.47 -9.36
N THR A 153 28.81 2.21 -8.92
CA THR A 153 29.88 1.44 -8.25
C THR A 153 31.00 0.97 -9.20
N GLN A 154 30.71 0.61 -10.46
CA GLN A 154 31.74 0.07 -11.38
C GLN A 154 32.74 1.11 -11.94
N LYS A 155 32.67 2.39 -11.53
CA LYS A 155 33.55 3.46 -12.04
C LYS A 155 35.00 3.37 -11.53
N ASP A 156 35.28 2.58 -10.49
CA ASP A 156 36.65 2.43 -9.96
C ASP A 156 37.51 1.38 -10.68
N GLY A 157 36.93 0.59 -11.61
CA GLY A 157 37.58 -0.61 -12.15
C GLY A 157 38.19 -0.54 -13.55
N LYS A 158 37.48 0.02 -14.55
CA LYS A 158 37.91 0.19 -15.97
C LYS A 158 36.68 0.48 -16.83
N SER A 159 36.50 1.73 -17.29
CA SER A 159 35.94 2.10 -18.62
C SER A 159 35.52 3.57 -18.65
N GLY A 160 36.42 4.41 -19.15
CA GLY A 160 36.15 5.81 -19.49
C GLY A 160 35.41 5.99 -20.82
N TRP A 161 34.40 5.17 -21.13
CA TRP A 161 33.66 5.33 -22.39
C TRP A 161 32.14 5.16 -22.20
N GLY A 162 31.41 6.26 -22.45
CA GLY A 162 30.03 6.18 -22.91
C GLY A 162 28.95 6.09 -21.84
N SER A 163 28.74 7.16 -21.07
CA SER A 163 27.39 7.45 -20.59
C SER A 163 27.17 8.95 -20.55
N GLY A 164 26.37 9.45 -21.49
CA GLY A 164 26.03 10.88 -21.61
C GLY A 164 25.19 11.45 -20.47
N VAL A 165 24.85 10.64 -19.47
CA VAL A 165 24.19 11.06 -18.23
C VAL A 165 25.22 11.12 -17.11
N SER A 166 25.36 12.30 -16.48
CA SER A 166 26.26 12.53 -15.34
C SER A 166 25.87 11.68 -14.13
N PHE A 167 26.75 11.63 -13.12
CA PHE A 167 26.50 10.87 -11.90
C PHE A 167 25.31 11.45 -11.12
N GLU A 168 25.31 12.77 -10.95
CA GLU A 168 24.28 13.54 -10.23
C GLU A 168 22.90 13.36 -10.87
N LYS A 169 22.85 13.31 -12.20
CA LYS A 169 21.59 13.04 -12.92
C LYS A 169 21.09 11.62 -12.70
N ARG A 170 21.97 10.62 -12.52
CA ARG A 170 21.53 9.24 -12.23
C ARG A 170 21.03 9.09 -10.81
N GLU A 171 21.66 9.75 -9.85
CA GLU A 171 21.19 9.80 -8.46
C GLU A 171 19.80 10.43 -8.38
N LEU A 172 19.57 11.52 -9.11
CA LEU A 172 18.24 12.12 -9.24
C LEU A 172 17.20 11.15 -9.86
N PHE A 173 17.56 10.39 -10.89
CA PHE A 173 16.62 9.46 -11.52
C PHE A 173 16.31 8.27 -10.62
N GLU A 174 17.29 7.83 -9.83
CA GLU A 174 17.12 6.80 -8.80
C GLU A 174 16.17 7.28 -7.70
N GLU A 175 16.40 8.46 -7.13
CA GLU A 175 15.52 9.05 -6.11
C GLU A 175 14.08 9.18 -6.61
N ARG A 176 13.89 9.63 -7.87
CA ARG A 176 12.57 9.71 -8.50
C ARG A 176 11.92 8.34 -8.65
N ALA A 177 12.68 7.33 -9.05
CA ALA A 177 12.17 5.97 -9.21
C ALA A 177 11.78 5.35 -7.86
N GLU A 178 12.58 5.54 -6.81
CA GLU A 178 12.28 5.11 -5.45
C GLU A 178 11.02 5.82 -4.91
N THR A 179 10.87 7.12 -5.17
CA THR A 179 9.65 7.88 -4.83
C THR A 179 8.42 7.32 -5.53
N ILE A 180 8.50 7.01 -6.83
CA ILE A 180 7.40 6.40 -7.57
C ILE A 180 7.04 5.03 -6.98
N LEU A 181 8.04 4.19 -6.69
CA LEU A 181 7.82 2.87 -6.08
C LEU A 181 7.12 2.98 -4.72
N HIS A 182 7.48 3.99 -3.91
CA HIS A 182 6.80 4.28 -2.66
C HIS A 182 5.32 4.63 -2.87
N ILE A 183 5.02 5.50 -3.84
CA ILE A 183 3.62 5.86 -4.16
C ILE A 183 2.84 4.65 -4.70
N ILE A 184 3.45 3.83 -5.56
CA ILE A 184 2.83 2.58 -6.04
C ILE A 184 2.48 1.67 -4.85
N LYS A 185 3.38 1.51 -3.89
CA LYS A 185 3.12 0.71 -2.68
C LYS A 185 1.94 1.25 -1.86
N HIS A 186 1.84 2.57 -1.74
CA HIS A 186 0.74 3.20 -1.01
C HIS A 186 -0.60 3.07 -1.74
N ARG A 187 -0.63 3.29 -3.06
CA ARG A 187 -1.86 3.21 -3.87
C ARG A 187 -2.30 1.77 -4.16
N PHE A 188 -1.36 0.82 -4.19
CA PHE A 188 -1.60 -0.57 -4.55
C PHE A 188 -0.95 -1.53 -3.53
N PRO A 189 -1.39 -1.51 -2.26
CA PRO A 189 -0.79 -2.31 -1.18
C PRO A 189 -0.98 -3.83 -1.35
N GLY A 190 -1.89 -4.28 -2.23
CA GLY A 190 -2.11 -5.70 -2.55
C GLY A 190 -1.38 -6.19 -3.80
N LEU A 191 -0.45 -5.41 -4.35
CA LEU A 191 0.26 -5.76 -5.57
C LEU A 191 1.10 -7.03 -5.35
N PRO A 192 1.11 -7.98 -6.31
CA PRO A 192 1.95 -9.17 -6.22
C PRO A 192 3.45 -8.83 -6.06
N GLN A 193 4.20 -9.80 -5.54
CA GLN A 193 5.66 -9.71 -5.44
C GLN A 193 6.28 -9.43 -6.82
N SER A 194 7.27 -8.54 -6.87
CA SER A 194 7.94 -8.24 -8.13
C SER A 194 8.89 -9.36 -8.55
N SER A 195 9.37 -9.30 -9.78
CA SER A 195 10.38 -10.21 -10.30
C SER A 195 11.69 -10.12 -9.50
N LEU A 196 12.04 -8.92 -9.04
CA LEU A 196 13.21 -8.72 -8.17
C LEU A 196 12.97 -9.35 -6.79
N ASP A 197 11.81 -9.12 -6.18
CA ASP A 197 11.43 -9.71 -4.88
C ASP A 197 11.49 -11.25 -4.95
N ILE A 198 10.87 -11.83 -5.99
CA ILE A 198 10.86 -13.28 -6.22
C ILE A 198 12.29 -13.81 -6.39
N SER A 199 13.13 -13.12 -7.17
CA SER A 199 14.52 -13.52 -7.36
C SER A 199 15.31 -13.45 -6.05
N LYS A 200 15.16 -12.37 -5.27
CA LYS A 200 15.80 -12.23 -3.95
C LYS A 200 15.43 -13.39 -3.04
N ILE A 201 14.14 -13.72 -2.94
CA ILE A 201 13.66 -14.84 -2.12
C ILE A 201 14.22 -16.18 -2.61
N GLN A 202 14.20 -16.43 -3.93
CA GLN A 202 14.62 -17.70 -4.51
C GLN A 202 16.11 -18.00 -4.30
N TYR A 203 16.96 -16.98 -4.38
CA TYR A 203 18.42 -17.16 -4.34
C TYR A 203 19.07 -16.70 -3.02
N ASN A 204 18.28 -16.21 -2.06
CA ASN A 204 18.78 -15.84 -0.74
C ASN A 204 19.42 -17.03 -0.02
N ARG A 205 20.58 -16.79 0.61
CA ARG A 205 21.32 -17.78 1.41
C ARG A 205 21.35 -17.45 2.91
N ASP A 206 20.88 -16.27 3.30
CA ASP A 206 20.81 -15.85 4.69
C ASP A 206 19.56 -16.43 5.36
N VAL A 207 19.77 -17.33 6.32
CA VAL A 207 18.68 -18.01 7.05
C VAL A 207 17.85 -17.03 7.89
N GLY A 208 18.48 -15.99 8.45
CA GLY A 208 17.80 -14.97 9.24
C GLY A 208 16.86 -14.13 8.38
N GLN A 209 17.34 -13.67 7.22
CA GLN A 209 16.50 -12.93 6.26
C GLN A 209 15.38 -13.81 5.69
N ALA A 210 15.66 -15.09 5.41
CA ALA A 210 14.63 -16.03 4.94
C ALA A 210 13.52 -16.24 5.98
N LEU A 211 13.89 -16.37 7.26
CA LEU A 211 12.93 -16.48 8.35
C LEU A 211 12.10 -15.19 8.50
N LEU A 212 12.75 -14.03 8.51
CA LEU A 212 12.07 -12.74 8.64
C LEU A 212 11.11 -12.48 7.47
N GLU A 213 11.51 -12.75 6.23
CA GLU A 213 10.67 -12.59 5.03
C GLU A 213 9.46 -13.52 5.11
N SER A 214 9.68 -14.82 5.25
CA SER A 214 8.61 -15.81 5.18
C SER A 214 7.61 -15.64 6.32
N TYR A 215 8.09 -15.36 7.53
CA TYR A 215 7.24 -15.17 8.69
C TYR A 215 6.42 -13.88 8.62
N SER A 216 7.05 -12.76 8.24
CA SER A 216 6.33 -11.50 8.05
C SER A 216 5.28 -11.60 6.95
N ARG A 217 5.57 -12.29 5.83
CA ARG A 217 4.61 -12.52 4.74
C ARG A 217 3.42 -13.39 5.13
N ILE A 218 3.65 -14.42 5.96
CA ILE A 218 2.55 -15.24 6.49
C ILE A 218 1.66 -14.42 7.43
N LEU A 219 2.26 -13.58 8.29
CA LEU A 219 1.50 -12.70 9.18
C LEU A 219 0.69 -11.66 8.40
N GLU A 220 1.27 -11.09 7.34
CA GLU A 220 0.57 -10.20 6.41
C GLU A 220 -0.65 -10.91 5.79
N SER A 221 -0.45 -12.11 5.24
CA SER A 221 -1.52 -12.90 4.61
C SER A 221 -2.64 -13.25 5.59
N LEU A 222 -2.27 -13.63 6.82
CA LEU A 222 -3.23 -13.96 7.87
C LEU A 222 -4.01 -12.72 8.31
N ALA A 223 -3.33 -11.61 8.58
CA ALA A 223 -3.97 -10.36 8.99
C ALA A 223 -4.93 -9.86 7.90
N PHE A 224 -4.53 -9.89 6.64
CA PHE A 224 -5.41 -9.56 5.51
C PHE A 224 -6.63 -10.49 5.45
N THR A 225 -6.45 -11.79 5.69
CA THR A 225 -7.56 -12.76 5.69
C THR A 225 -8.56 -12.48 6.80
N VAL A 226 -8.09 -12.22 8.03
CA VAL A 226 -8.95 -11.87 9.17
C VAL A 226 -9.66 -10.55 8.92
N LEU A 227 -8.94 -9.54 8.43
CA LEU A 227 -9.49 -8.22 8.09
C LEU A 227 -10.61 -8.33 7.04
N SER A 228 -10.38 -9.12 5.98
CA SER A 228 -11.40 -9.38 4.96
C SER A 228 -12.64 -10.05 5.53
N ARG A 229 -12.51 -10.95 6.51
CA ARG A 229 -13.66 -11.59 7.19
C ARG A 229 -14.45 -10.61 8.04
N ILE A 230 -13.76 -9.72 8.75
CA ILE A 230 -14.42 -8.67 9.54
C ILE A 230 -15.19 -7.73 8.60
N GLU A 231 -14.59 -7.32 7.47
CA GLU A 231 -15.27 -6.48 6.48
C GLU A 231 -16.47 -7.18 5.84
N ASP A 232 -16.40 -8.50 5.57
CA ASP A 232 -17.57 -9.26 5.08
C ASP A 232 -18.76 -9.17 6.04
N VAL A 233 -18.50 -9.32 7.35
CA VAL A 233 -19.52 -9.24 8.41
C VAL A 233 -20.10 -7.82 8.49
N LEU A 234 -19.23 -6.80 8.52
CA LEU A 234 -19.65 -5.39 8.56
C LEU A 234 -20.42 -4.97 7.30
N GLN A 235 -20.07 -5.51 6.14
CA GLN A 235 -20.80 -5.27 4.90
C GLN A 235 -22.18 -5.91 4.94
N ALA A 236 -22.30 -7.15 5.46
CA ALA A 236 -23.59 -7.79 5.65
C ALA A 236 -24.48 -7.01 6.64
N ASP A 237 -23.91 -6.51 7.74
CA ASP A 237 -24.60 -5.61 8.69
C ASP A 237 -25.12 -4.35 7.99
N ASN A 238 -24.28 -3.69 7.20
CA ASN A 238 -24.66 -2.48 6.47
C ASN A 238 -25.82 -2.70 5.48
N ILE A 239 -25.82 -3.83 4.76
CA ILE A 239 -26.88 -4.23 3.84
C ILE A 239 -28.21 -4.41 4.59
N THR A 240 -28.17 -4.98 5.79
CA THR A 240 -29.38 -5.18 6.60
C THR A 240 -29.94 -3.88 7.15
N GLN A 241 -29.08 -2.97 7.62
CA GLN A 241 -29.49 -1.66 8.12
C GLN A 241 -30.01 -0.73 7.02
N ASN A 242 -29.50 -0.87 5.80
CA ASN A 242 -29.89 -0.08 4.64
C ASN A 242 -30.40 -1.01 3.52
N PRO A 243 -31.58 -1.64 3.67
CA PRO A 243 -32.09 -2.63 2.71
C PRO A 243 -32.48 -2.01 1.34
N ASN A 244 -32.35 -0.69 1.20
CA ASN A 244 -32.55 0.07 -0.02
C ASN A 244 -31.42 1.09 -0.19
N PRO A 245 -30.33 0.78 -0.91
CA PRO A 245 -29.48 1.83 -1.46
C PRO A 245 -30.30 2.52 -2.54
N GLN A 246 -31.06 3.56 -2.17
CA GLN A 246 -31.55 4.47 -3.18
C GLN A 246 -30.32 4.99 -3.93
N PRO A 247 -30.20 4.79 -5.25
CA PRO A 247 -29.28 5.62 -6.00
C PRO A 247 -29.75 7.04 -5.73
N CYS A 248 -28.90 7.88 -5.12
CA CYS A 248 -29.19 9.29 -4.95
C CYS A 248 -29.63 9.83 -6.32
N LYS A 249 -30.95 9.99 -6.49
CA LYS A 249 -31.51 10.75 -7.61
C LYS A 249 -31.10 12.18 -7.33
N ARG A 250 -29.94 12.55 -7.86
CA ARG A 250 -29.54 13.94 -8.03
C ARG A 250 -30.70 14.58 -8.79
N ASN A 251 -31.39 15.51 -8.13
CA ASN A 251 -32.52 16.24 -8.70
C ASN A 251 -32.08 16.84 -10.03
N SER A 252 -32.49 16.24 -11.14
CA SER A 252 -32.33 16.85 -12.45
C SER A 252 -33.44 17.88 -12.58
N LEU A 253 -33.05 19.15 -12.56
CA LEU A 253 -33.86 20.23 -13.11
C LEU A 253 -34.30 19.83 -14.52
N LYS A 254 -35.61 19.90 -14.76
CA LYS A 254 -36.20 19.76 -16.09
C LYS A 254 -35.69 20.92 -16.94
N ASP A 255 -35.10 20.62 -18.08
CA ASP A 255 -35.16 21.51 -19.22
C ASP A 255 -35.61 20.71 -20.44
N ASP A 256 -36.69 21.20 -21.04
CA ASP A 256 -37.43 20.62 -22.16
C ASP A 256 -36.74 21.04 -23.46
N SER A 257 -36.16 20.09 -24.21
CA SER A 257 -36.22 20.08 -25.68
C SER A 257 -35.50 18.88 -26.30
N GLN A 258 -36.28 18.00 -26.92
CA GLN A 258 -35.86 17.05 -27.95
C GLN A 258 -35.90 17.77 -29.33
N PRO A 259 -35.22 17.29 -30.42
CA PRO A 259 -35.44 15.94 -30.95
C PRO A 259 -34.26 15.19 -31.62
N ASN A 260 -34.43 13.86 -31.62
CA ASN A 260 -34.07 12.83 -32.62
C ASN A 260 -32.66 12.74 -33.24
N SER A 261 -31.99 11.62 -32.98
CA SER A 261 -31.57 10.68 -34.04
C SER A 261 -31.26 9.28 -33.49
N VAL A 262 -31.71 8.26 -34.21
CA VAL A 262 -31.48 6.84 -33.95
C VAL A 262 -30.16 6.44 -34.61
N SER A 263 -29.24 5.83 -33.86
CA SER A 263 -28.34 4.82 -34.43
C SER A 263 -27.77 3.89 -33.36
N THR A 264 -27.88 2.61 -33.67
CA THR A 264 -27.49 1.41 -32.93
C THR A 264 -25.98 1.34 -32.63
N SER A 265 -25.63 0.92 -31.40
CA SER A 265 -24.30 0.40 -31.04
C SER A 265 -24.41 -0.81 -30.09
N PRO A 266 -23.44 -1.75 -30.13
CA PRO A 266 -23.51 -3.01 -29.41
C PRO A 266 -23.07 -2.87 -27.94
N ARG A 267 -23.72 -3.66 -27.08
CA ARG A 267 -23.42 -3.76 -25.65
C ARG A 267 -22.06 -4.43 -25.43
N TYR A 268 -21.18 -3.75 -24.70
CA TYR A 268 -20.09 -4.37 -23.96
C TYR A 268 -20.28 -3.98 -22.50
N ASP A 269 -20.62 -4.95 -21.67
CA ASP A 269 -20.80 -4.78 -20.23
C ASP A 269 -19.44 -4.54 -19.58
N VAL A 270 -19.25 -3.37 -18.97
CA VAL A 270 -18.16 -3.09 -18.03
C VAL A 270 -18.79 -2.91 -16.66
N GLU A 271 -18.88 -4.00 -15.90
CA GLU A 271 -19.08 -3.96 -14.46
C GLU A 271 -17.73 -4.27 -13.79
N THR A 272 -16.97 -3.21 -13.50
CA THR A 272 -15.91 -3.25 -12.48
C THR A 272 -16.08 -2.00 -11.64
N ALA A 273 -17.17 -1.95 -10.89
CA ALA A 273 -17.41 -0.92 -9.89
C ALA A 273 -17.88 -1.62 -8.63
N ASN A 274 -17.17 -1.39 -7.53
CA ASN A 274 -17.46 -1.76 -6.13
C ASN A 274 -16.72 -2.94 -5.51
N ALA A 275 -15.51 -3.28 -5.97
CA ALA A 275 -14.53 -3.91 -5.09
C ALA A 275 -13.75 -2.79 -4.39
N LYS A 276 -14.02 -2.54 -3.10
CA LYS A 276 -13.22 -1.59 -2.30
C LYS A 276 -11.76 -2.07 -2.35
N THR A 277 -10.87 -1.22 -2.83
CA THR A 277 -9.44 -1.53 -2.89
C THR A 277 -8.84 -1.45 -1.48
N LEU A 278 -7.73 -2.15 -1.24
CA LEU A 278 -6.99 -2.01 0.02
C LEU A 278 -6.54 -0.56 0.27
N SER A 279 -6.41 0.27 -0.78
CA SER A 279 -6.20 1.71 -0.66
C SER A 279 -7.41 2.40 -0.01
N ASP A 280 -8.63 2.12 -0.47
CA ASP A 280 -9.86 2.67 0.11
C ASP A 280 -10.01 2.30 1.61
N LEU A 281 -9.51 1.13 1.99
CA LEU A 281 -9.52 0.63 3.36
C LEU A 281 -8.53 1.38 4.27
N LEU A 282 -7.39 1.81 3.74
CA LEU A 282 -6.32 2.48 4.49
C LEU A 282 -6.55 3.99 4.59
N THR A 283 -7.13 4.62 3.56
CA THR A 283 -7.37 6.08 3.53
C THR A 283 -8.39 6.53 4.59
N TRP A 284 -9.43 5.74 4.86
CA TRP A 284 -10.49 6.12 5.83
C TRP A 284 -10.02 6.17 7.30
N THR A 285 -8.84 5.64 7.63
CA THR A 285 -8.30 5.64 9.01
C THR A 285 -7.33 6.79 9.30
N MET A 286 -7.01 7.63 8.31
CA MET A 286 -6.07 8.75 8.49
C MET A 286 -6.77 10.06 8.85
N ASP A 287 -8.06 10.23 8.54
CA ASP A 287 -8.77 11.52 8.69
C ASP A 287 -9.51 11.71 10.04
N GLN A 288 -9.36 10.80 11.01
CA GLN A 288 -10.08 10.88 12.30
C GLN A 288 -9.21 11.17 13.53
N ASN A 289 -7.91 11.38 13.35
CA ASN A 289 -7.03 11.86 14.42
C ASN A 289 -6.38 13.17 14.00
N ASP A 290 -7.11 14.28 14.16
CA ASP A 290 -6.60 15.44 14.90
C ASP A 290 -7.68 16.52 15.04
N TYR A 291 -7.68 17.17 16.20
CA TYR A 291 -8.49 18.32 16.64
C TYR A 291 -9.91 18.03 17.14
N ASP A 292 -10.00 17.59 18.39
CA ASP A 292 -11.03 18.13 19.29
C ASP A 292 -10.44 18.26 20.70
N ASP A 293 -9.77 19.39 20.96
CA ASP A 293 -9.44 19.79 22.31
C ASP A 293 -10.12 21.13 22.58
N ARG A 294 -11.02 21.11 23.57
CA ARG A 294 -11.81 22.26 24.00
C ARG A 294 -10.91 23.22 24.75
N MET A 295 -10.93 24.49 24.39
CA MET A 295 -10.52 25.55 25.31
C MET A 295 -11.56 26.66 25.32
N ASP A 296 -12.09 26.86 26.52
CA ASP A 296 -13.04 27.91 26.89
C ASP A 296 -12.33 29.27 26.97
N SER A 297 -13.11 30.33 26.86
CA SER A 297 -12.68 31.71 26.59
C SER A 297 -12.06 32.42 27.82
N ASP A 298 -11.06 33.28 27.61
CA ASP A 298 -10.96 34.59 28.31
C ASP A 298 -10.10 35.61 27.53
N ASP A 299 -10.45 36.86 27.73
CA ASP A 299 -10.21 38.11 26.99
C ASP A 299 -8.80 38.73 27.16
N GLY A 300 -8.39 39.61 26.23
CA GLY A 300 -7.24 40.50 26.39
C GLY A 300 -6.45 40.88 25.13
N SER A 301 -6.88 41.94 24.46
CA SER A 301 -6.22 42.65 23.34
C SER A 301 -4.81 43.19 23.63
N ILE A 302 -3.95 43.28 22.59
CA ILE A 302 -3.24 44.50 22.10
C ILE A 302 -2.31 44.17 20.91
N ASP A 303 -2.43 44.98 19.85
CA ASP A 303 -1.60 45.06 18.62
C ASP A 303 -0.11 45.33 18.88
N VAL A 304 0.81 44.79 18.04
CA VAL A 304 1.94 45.50 17.36
C VAL A 304 2.58 44.58 16.28
N GLU A 305 2.59 44.98 15.00
CA GLU A 305 3.60 44.65 13.97
C GLU A 305 4.58 45.88 13.85
N PRO A 306 5.71 45.88 13.13
CA PRO A 306 6.42 44.83 12.36
C PRO A 306 7.97 44.86 12.53
N SER A 307 8.72 43.87 12.02
CA SER A 307 10.09 44.11 11.49
C SER A 307 10.71 42.92 10.75
N MET A 308 11.22 43.21 9.55
CA MET A 308 12.10 42.38 8.73
C MET A 308 13.48 42.20 9.36
N GLN A 309 14.03 40.97 9.40
CA GLN A 309 15.48 40.77 9.30
C GLN A 309 15.83 39.50 8.50
N LYS A 310 16.53 39.72 7.39
CA LYS A 310 17.28 38.73 6.61
C LYS A 310 18.47 38.22 7.43
N LEU A 311 18.70 36.91 7.44
CA LEU A 311 20.01 36.33 7.72
C LEU A 311 20.32 35.21 6.72
N ASN A 312 21.32 35.45 5.87
CA ASN A 312 22.04 34.42 5.13
C ASN A 312 22.99 33.71 6.11
N VAL A 313 22.93 32.38 6.19
CA VAL A 313 24.00 31.56 6.75
C VAL A 313 24.28 30.39 5.80
N VAL A 314 25.44 30.45 5.17
CA VAL A 314 26.11 29.30 4.54
C VAL A 314 27.03 28.69 5.59
N THR A 315 26.86 27.42 5.94
CA THR A 315 27.96 26.50 6.33
C THR A 315 27.48 25.04 6.42
N ASN A 316 28.10 24.19 5.61
CA ASN A 316 28.48 22.78 5.83
C ASN A 316 27.55 21.85 6.64
N THR A 317 26.82 20.97 5.96
CA THR A 317 26.22 19.76 6.55
C THR A 317 27.20 18.59 6.49
N SER A 318 28.05 18.50 7.51
CA SER A 318 28.73 17.25 7.88
C SER A 318 27.71 16.28 8.49
N LYS A 319 27.29 15.26 7.72
CA LYS A 319 26.51 14.12 8.22
C LYS A 319 27.39 13.26 9.15
N LYS A 320 27.22 13.40 10.46
CA LYS A 320 27.68 12.38 11.43
C LYS A 320 26.48 11.54 11.86
N SER A 321 26.52 10.26 11.50
CA SER A 321 25.49 9.27 11.82
C SER A 321 25.53 8.90 13.31
N TYR A 322 24.35 8.67 13.88
CA TYR A 322 24.08 8.44 15.30
C TYR A 322 24.33 6.98 15.74
N LEU A 323 25.31 6.28 15.14
CA LEU A 323 25.54 4.84 15.33
C LEU A 323 26.89 4.46 15.98
N GLU A 324 27.62 5.40 16.58
CA GLU A 324 28.94 5.11 17.17
C GLU A 324 28.98 5.11 18.72
N SER A 325 27.82 5.14 19.40
CA SER A 325 27.78 5.19 20.88
C SER A 325 27.29 3.91 21.58
N LEU A 326 27.24 2.75 20.92
CA LEU A 326 26.84 1.49 21.59
C LEU A 326 27.80 0.30 21.39
N ALA A 327 28.93 0.48 20.71
CA ALA A 327 29.97 -0.55 20.62
C ALA A 327 31.00 -0.38 21.75
N GLY A 328 30.62 -0.70 22.99
CA GLY A 328 31.48 -0.41 24.13
C GLY A 328 31.17 -1.17 25.43
N VAL A 329 30.94 -2.49 25.37
CA VAL A 329 31.00 -3.31 26.59
C VAL A 329 31.68 -4.66 26.28
N ARG A 330 32.93 -4.80 26.73
CA ARG A 330 33.70 -6.06 26.72
C ARG A 330 33.23 -6.94 27.88
N SER A 331 32.95 -8.22 27.63
CA SER A 331 32.81 -9.24 28.69
C SER A 331 34.18 -9.76 29.15
N PRO A 332 34.35 -10.13 30.44
CA PRO A 332 35.64 -10.55 31.00
C PRO A 332 35.97 -12.02 30.70
N THR A 333 37.26 -12.28 30.48
CA THR A 333 37.88 -13.61 30.29
C THR A 333 37.82 -14.45 31.57
N GLU A 334 37.35 -15.70 31.47
CA GLU A 334 37.46 -16.71 32.53
C GLU A 334 38.92 -17.15 32.72
N ARG A 335 39.31 -17.27 33.99
CA ARG A 335 40.54 -17.93 34.43
C ARG A 335 40.30 -19.44 34.48
N HIS A 336 41.14 -20.22 33.80
CA HIS A 336 41.83 -21.37 34.40
C HIS A 336 42.97 -21.87 33.51
#